data_AF-A0A939ZXN0-F1
#
_entry.id   AF-A0A939ZXN0-F1
#
_cell.length_a   1.000
_cell.length_b   1.000
_cell.length_c   1.000
_cell.angle_alpha   90.00
_cell.angle_beta   90.00
_cell.angle_gamma   90.00
#
_symmetry.space_group_name_H-M   'P 1'
#
loop_
_entity.id
_entity.type
_entity.pdbx_description
1 polymer ?
#
loop_
_entity_poly.entity_id
_entity_poly.type
_entity_poly.pdbx_seq_one_letter_code
_entity_poly.pdbx_strand_id
1 'polypeptide(L)'
;TKENIMIVLKRQISKNNSKKLSIGEDGALVIPEGYISIGKEAFSQNKELKNVSLPSTMKKIGIGAFFACSNLTSINIPNGVRLIERSAFSRCASLSSISIPSGVIIIGDDAFHSCSMLKSVEIPNTVKYIGDWAFKFCMSLHSVEIPNSVKYIGHSAFASCNLTSIAIPNGVKYIEDFAFHDCMLESITIPDSVKHIGKFAFTGLLSVNITFEGTLAKWAAISKDEKFIDGVKEYVIHCVDGDIAKA
;
A
#
# COMPACT_ATOMS: atom_id res chain seq x y z
N THR A 1 -21.72 -22.71 5.80
CA THR A 1 -23.20 -22.76 5.70
C THR A 1 -23.58 -21.81 4.59
N LYS A 2 -24.45 -22.18 3.64
CA LYS A 2 -24.76 -21.41 2.42
C LYS A 2 -25.49 -20.09 2.72
N GLU A 3 -24.79 -19.16 3.35
CA GLU A 3 -25.34 -17.87 3.76
C GLU A 3 -25.33 -16.92 2.56
N ASN A 4 -26.51 -16.41 2.23
CA ASN A 4 -26.73 -15.51 1.12
C ASN A 4 -25.99 -14.20 1.42
N ILE A 5 -24.82 -14.01 0.82
CA ILE A 5 -24.15 -12.71 0.90
C ILE A 5 -25.00 -11.74 0.09
N MET A 6 -25.73 -10.86 0.77
CA MET A 6 -26.44 -9.73 0.16
C MET A 6 -25.40 -8.68 -0.26
N ILE A 7 -24.65 -8.99 -1.31
CA ILE A 7 -23.56 -8.17 -1.85
C ILE A 7 -24.20 -7.05 -2.66
N VAL A 8 -23.91 -5.79 -2.31
CA VAL A 8 -24.30 -4.64 -3.15
C VAL A 8 -23.37 -4.59 -4.36
N LEU A 9 -23.64 -5.40 -5.37
CA LEU A 9 -23.00 -5.29 -6.69
C LEU A 9 -23.87 -4.48 -7.63
N LYS A 10 -23.27 -3.55 -8.37
CA LYS A 10 -23.97 -2.78 -9.40
C LYS A 10 -23.59 -3.27 -10.79
N ARG A 11 -24.60 -3.43 -11.65
CA ARG A 11 -24.46 -3.70 -13.09
C ARG A 11 -24.70 -2.42 -13.89
N GLN A 12 -24.12 -2.32 -15.08
CA GLN A 12 -24.35 -1.18 -16.00
C GLN A 12 -25.79 -1.07 -16.51
N ILE A 13 -26.54 -2.17 -16.50
CA ILE A 13 -27.91 -2.22 -17.04
C ILE A 13 -28.86 -2.63 -15.90
N SER A 14 -29.70 -1.70 -15.45
CA SER A 14 -30.76 -1.98 -14.49
C SER A 14 -31.78 -2.94 -15.10
N LYS A 15 -31.89 -4.15 -14.54
CA LYS A 15 -33.14 -4.87 -14.28
C LYS A 15 -32.78 -6.14 -13.49
N ASN A 16 -33.50 -6.33 -12.38
CA ASN A 16 -33.49 -7.47 -11.47
C ASN A 16 -33.12 -8.82 -12.12
N ASN A 17 -31.85 -9.16 -12.07
CA ASN A 17 -31.37 -10.53 -12.24
C ASN A 17 -30.15 -10.70 -11.33
N SER A 18 -30.36 -10.60 -10.01
CA SER A 18 -29.38 -11.04 -9.02
C SER A 18 -29.25 -12.55 -9.14
N LYS A 19 -28.49 -13.00 -10.15
CA LYS A 19 -27.98 -14.37 -10.20
C LYS A 19 -27.17 -14.49 -8.91
N LYS A 20 -27.69 -15.30 -7.98
CA LYS A 20 -27.11 -15.48 -6.66
C LYS A 20 -25.66 -15.92 -6.85
N LEU A 21 -24.73 -15.00 -6.55
CA LEU A 21 -23.33 -15.35 -6.56
C LEU A 21 -23.09 -16.26 -5.36
N SER A 22 -22.41 -17.37 -5.60
CA SER A 22 -22.03 -18.31 -4.57
C SER A 22 -20.52 -18.50 -4.61
N ILE A 23 -19.93 -18.68 -3.44
CA ILE A 23 -18.56 -19.13 -3.29
C ILE A 23 -18.58 -20.65 -3.54
N GLY A 24 -17.67 -21.13 -4.38
CA GLY A 24 -17.46 -22.56 -4.63
C GLY A 24 -16.97 -23.28 -3.37
N GLU A 25 -17.08 -24.60 -3.34
CA GLU A 25 -16.57 -25.42 -2.22
C GLU A 25 -15.04 -25.29 -2.06
N ASP A 26 -14.34 -24.91 -3.13
CA ASP A 26 -12.92 -24.58 -3.16
C ASP A 26 -12.58 -23.18 -2.62
N GLY A 27 -13.60 -22.37 -2.28
CA GLY A 27 -13.43 -20.98 -1.84
C GLY A 27 -13.29 -19.97 -2.99
N ALA A 28 -13.53 -20.38 -4.25
CA ALA A 28 -13.46 -19.49 -5.39
C ALA A 28 -14.77 -18.71 -5.60
N LEU A 29 -14.67 -17.42 -5.91
CA LEU A 29 -15.78 -16.58 -6.34
C LEU A 29 -15.50 -16.03 -7.74
N VAL A 30 -16.43 -16.26 -8.67
CA VAL A 30 -16.40 -15.67 -10.01
C VAL A 30 -17.48 -14.60 -10.11
N ILE A 31 -17.07 -13.34 -10.30
CA ILE A 31 -17.98 -12.25 -10.61
C ILE A 31 -18.12 -12.15 -12.14
N PRO A 32 -19.33 -12.34 -12.72
CA PRO A 32 -19.53 -12.33 -14.16
C PRO A 32 -19.25 -10.98 -14.82
N GLU A 33 -19.05 -10.99 -16.14
CA GLU A 33 -19.01 -9.75 -16.93
C GLU A 33 -20.29 -8.91 -16.80
N GLY A 34 -20.14 -7.59 -16.92
CA GLY A 34 -21.21 -6.59 -16.78
C GLY A 34 -21.40 -6.05 -15.36
N TYR A 35 -20.74 -6.63 -14.35
CA TYR A 35 -20.61 -6.03 -13.02
C TYR A 35 -19.47 -5.01 -13.01
N ILE A 36 -19.78 -3.78 -12.57
CA ILE A 36 -18.85 -2.66 -12.62
C ILE A 36 -18.35 -2.20 -11.26
N SER A 37 -19.00 -2.63 -10.17
CA SER A 37 -18.57 -2.25 -8.83
C SER A 37 -18.86 -3.30 -7.78
N ILE A 38 -17.95 -3.44 -6.83
CA ILE A 38 -18.18 -4.08 -5.54
C ILE A 38 -18.54 -3.01 -4.52
N GLY A 39 -19.63 -3.22 -3.79
CA GLY A 39 -20.11 -2.30 -2.75
C GLY A 39 -19.17 -2.21 -1.55
N LYS A 40 -19.43 -1.22 -0.69
CA LYS A 40 -18.78 -1.10 0.61
C LYS A 40 -18.99 -2.39 1.41
N GLU A 41 -17.92 -2.93 1.99
CA GLU A 41 -17.91 -4.07 2.91
C GLU A 41 -18.55 -5.36 2.36
N ALA A 42 -18.72 -5.47 1.04
CA ALA A 42 -19.62 -6.46 0.47
C ALA A 42 -19.18 -7.93 0.66
N PHE A 43 -17.90 -8.17 0.89
CA PHE A 43 -17.32 -9.45 1.28
C PHE A 43 -16.56 -9.37 2.61
N SER A 44 -16.77 -8.32 3.41
CA SER A 44 -16.05 -8.13 4.66
C SER A 44 -16.17 -9.36 5.57
N GLN A 45 -15.05 -9.73 6.18
CA GLN A 45 -14.85 -10.85 7.10
C GLN A 45 -15.17 -12.23 6.52
N ASN A 46 -15.31 -12.36 5.20
CA ASN A 46 -15.61 -13.65 4.60
C ASN A 46 -14.45 -14.64 4.80
N LYS A 47 -14.74 -15.75 5.48
CA LYS A 47 -13.76 -16.80 5.81
C LYS A 47 -13.72 -17.94 4.79
N GLU A 48 -14.60 -17.94 3.80
CA GLU A 48 -14.66 -18.97 2.76
C GLU A 48 -13.87 -18.53 1.51
N LEU A 49 -13.80 -17.23 1.22
CA LEU A 49 -13.09 -16.68 0.06
C LEU A 49 -11.59 -16.97 0.12
N LYS A 50 -11.11 -17.68 -0.90
CA LYS A 50 -9.69 -17.92 -1.17
C LYS A 50 -9.21 -17.22 -2.43
N ASN A 51 -10.04 -17.20 -3.48
CA ASN A 51 -9.72 -16.58 -4.75
C ASN A 51 -10.93 -15.84 -5.32
N VAL A 52 -10.71 -14.67 -5.92
CA VAL A 52 -11.78 -13.88 -6.52
C VAL A 52 -11.40 -13.52 -7.96
N SER A 53 -12.24 -13.95 -8.90
CA SER A 53 -12.14 -13.57 -10.32
C SER A 53 -13.05 -12.38 -10.58
N LEU A 54 -12.44 -11.22 -10.83
CA LEU A 54 -13.13 -9.97 -11.16
C LEU A 54 -13.23 -9.79 -12.69
N PRO A 55 -14.38 -9.31 -13.22
CA PRO A 55 -14.56 -9.10 -14.65
C PRO A 55 -13.76 -7.90 -15.15
N SER A 56 -13.41 -7.89 -16.43
CA SER A 56 -12.69 -6.78 -17.09
C SER A 56 -13.47 -5.46 -17.04
N THR A 57 -14.80 -5.54 -16.93
CA THR A 57 -15.71 -4.40 -16.76
C THR A 57 -15.65 -3.73 -15.38
N MET A 58 -14.98 -4.33 -14.39
CA MET A 58 -14.86 -3.80 -13.03
C MET A 58 -14.20 -2.41 -13.02
N LYS A 59 -14.87 -1.43 -12.41
CA LYS A 59 -14.40 -0.04 -12.27
C LYS A 59 -14.14 0.36 -10.82
N LYS A 60 -14.80 -0.29 -9.86
CA LYS A 60 -14.72 0.09 -8.45
C LYS A 60 -14.73 -1.11 -7.51
N ILE A 61 -13.78 -1.13 -6.57
CA ILE A 61 -13.81 -2.00 -5.40
C ILE A 61 -14.06 -1.08 -4.21
N GLY A 62 -15.21 -1.22 -3.54
CA GLY A 62 -15.64 -0.31 -2.48
C GLY A 62 -14.79 -0.37 -1.21
N ILE A 63 -15.00 0.63 -0.35
CA ILE A 63 -14.40 0.71 0.99
C ILE A 63 -14.62 -0.60 1.74
N GLY A 64 -13.55 -1.20 2.26
CA GLY A 64 -13.61 -2.44 3.03
C GLY A 64 -14.19 -3.65 2.28
N ALA A 65 -14.27 -3.62 0.94
CA ALA A 65 -14.95 -4.65 0.17
C ALA A 65 -14.52 -6.08 0.51
N PHE A 66 -13.24 -6.30 0.80
CA PHE A 66 -12.67 -7.58 1.23
C PHE A 66 -11.98 -7.48 2.59
N PHE A 67 -12.37 -6.51 3.43
CA PHE A 67 -11.80 -6.32 4.77
C PHE A 67 -11.82 -7.64 5.54
N ALA A 68 -10.71 -8.05 6.14
CA ALA A 68 -10.59 -9.27 6.96
C ALA A 68 -11.03 -10.58 6.29
N CYS A 69 -11.00 -10.66 4.94
CA CYS A 69 -11.04 -11.91 4.19
C CYS A 69 -9.74 -12.69 4.42
N SER A 70 -9.61 -13.30 5.59
CA SER A 70 -8.32 -13.82 6.08
C SER A 70 -7.79 -15.01 5.28
N ASN A 71 -8.64 -15.72 4.54
CA ASN A 71 -8.25 -16.85 3.70
C ASN A 71 -8.01 -16.46 2.23
N LEU A 72 -8.22 -15.20 1.84
CA LEU A 72 -7.99 -14.71 0.48
C LEU A 72 -6.48 -14.75 0.20
N THR A 73 -6.04 -15.59 -0.73
CA THR A 73 -4.61 -15.77 -1.04
C THR A 73 -4.17 -14.95 -2.24
N SER A 74 -5.08 -14.69 -3.18
CA SER A 74 -4.83 -13.91 -4.39
C SER A 74 -6.11 -13.24 -4.92
N ILE A 75 -5.94 -12.10 -5.57
CA ILE A 75 -6.99 -11.42 -6.34
C ILE A 75 -6.35 -10.63 -7.47
N ASN A 76 -6.89 -10.76 -8.68
CA ASN A 76 -6.46 -9.94 -9.81
C ASN A 76 -7.38 -8.71 -9.92
N ILE A 77 -6.84 -7.52 -9.70
CA ILE A 77 -7.59 -6.27 -9.82
C ILE A 77 -7.61 -5.85 -11.30
N PRO A 78 -8.78 -5.65 -11.93
CA PRO A 78 -8.83 -5.31 -13.35
C PRO A 78 -8.37 -3.88 -13.66
N ASN A 79 -7.81 -3.66 -14.86
CA ASN A 79 -7.32 -2.36 -15.37
C ASN A 79 -8.38 -1.23 -15.40
N GLY A 80 -9.67 -1.55 -15.27
CA GLY A 80 -10.73 -0.57 -15.16
C GLY A 80 -10.78 0.17 -13.81
N VAL A 81 -10.14 -0.37 -12.77
CA VAL A 81 -10.11 0.22 -11.42
C VAL A 81 -9.13 1.40 -11.39
N ARG A 82 -9.56 2.53 -10.80
CA ARG A 82 -8.76 3.77 -10.68
C ARG A 82 -8.28 4.07 -9.25
N LEU A 83 -9.00 3.54 -8.25
CA LEU A 83 -8.74 3.75 -6.83
C LEU A 83 -8.94 2.42 -6.13
N ILE A 84 -7.93 1.99 -5.36
CA ILE A 84 -8.11 0.95 -4.35
C ILE A 84 -8.60 1.68 -3.11
N GLU A 85 -9.90 1.58 -2.83
CA GLU A 85 -10.57 2.34 -1.78
C GLU A 85 -10.06 1.98 -0.38
N ARG A 86 -10.40 2.85 0.59
CA ARG A 86 -10.00 2.68 1.99
C ARG A 86 -10.32 1.27 2.50
N SER A 87 -9.33 0.64 3.13
CA SER A 87 -9.39 -0.69 3.73
C SER A 87 -9.83 -1.83 2.80
N ALA A 88 -9.81 -1.65 1.47
CA ALA A 88 -10.39 -2.62 0.52
C ALA A 88 -9.91 -4.06 0.72
N PHE A 89 -8.65 -4.27 1.09
CA PHE A 89 -8.02 -5.57 1.38
C PHE A 89 -7.36 -5.62 2.76
N SER A 90 -7.69 -4.68 3.65
CA SER A 90 -7.13 -4.65 5.01
C SER A 90 -7.41 -5.96 5.75
N ARG A 91 -6.42 -6.49 6.45
CA ARG A 91 -6.46 -7.74 7.25
C ARG A 91 -6.74 -8.99 6.41
N CYS A 92 -6.52 -8.96 5.10
CA CYS A 92 -6.38 -10.16 4.27
C CYS A 92 -5.05 -10.85 4.58
N ALA A 93 -4.96 -11.50 5.75
CA ALA A 93 -3.70 -12.01 6.29
C ALA A 93 -3.00 -13.03 5.39
N SER A 94 -3.74 -13.88 4.67
CA SER A 94 -3.17 -14.85 3.73
C SER A 94 -2.87 -14.31 2.33
N LEU A 95 -3.17 -13.03 2.05
CA LEU A 95 -2.88 -12.43 0.74
C LEU A 95 -1.37 -12.33 0.57
N SER A 96 -0.82 -13.13 -0.34
CA SER A 96 0.63 -13.31 -0.47
C SER A 96 1.24 -12.54 -1.63
N SER A 97 0.42 -12.21 -2.63
CA SER A 97 0.77 -11.38 -3.77
C SER A 97 -0.43 -10.55 -4.21
N ILE A 98 -0.14 -9.36 -4.74
CA ILE A 98 -1.12 -8.51 -5.40
C ILE A 98 -0.47 -7.85 -6.61
N SER A 99 -1.15 -7.89 -7.76
CA SER A 99 -0.80 -7.05 -8.90
C SER A 99 -1.71 -5.83 -8.89
N ILE A 100 -1.12 -4.65 -8.70
CA ILE A 100 -1.85 -3.38 -8.78
C ILE A 100 -1.86 -2.98 -10.27
N PRO A 101 -3.03 -2.91 -10.91
CA PRO A 101 -3.10 -2.69 -12.35
C PRO A 101 -2.74 -1.26 -12.72
N SER A 102 -2.22 -1.06 -13.93
CA SER A 102 -1.79 0.24 -14.44
C SER A 102 -2.89 1.31 -14.53
N GLY A 103 -4.16 0.94 -14.33
CA GLY A 103 -5.25 1.90 -14.17
C GLY A 103 -5.24 2.64 -12.83
N VAL A 104 -4.61 2.11 -11.78
CA VAL A 104 -4.73 2.66 -10.41
C VAL A 104 -3.91 3.93 -10.27
N ILE A 105 -4.55 4.99 -9.77
CA ILE A 105 -3.96 6.31 -9.53
C ILE A 105 -3.69 6.50 -8.02
N ILE A 106 -4.53 5.89 -7.18
CA ILE A 106 -4.51 6.06 -5.72
C ILE A 106 -4.63 4.69 -5.06
N ILE A 107 -3.70 4.41 -4.15
CA ILE A 107 -3.85 3.34 -3.15
C ILE A 107 -4.36 4.03 -1.89
N GLY A 108 -5.60 3.76 -1.50
CA GLY A 108 -6.26 4.46 -0.39
C GLY A 108 -5.77 4.02 0.99
N ASP A 109 -6.27 4.71 2.00
CA ASP A 109 -5.87 4.47 3.39
C ASP A 109 -6.18 3.04 3.83
N ASP A 110 -5.29 2.43 4.61
CA ASP A 110 -5.40 1.06 5.10
C ASP A 110 -5.59 -0.01 4.00
N ALA A 111 -5.41 0.30 2.70
CA ALA A 111 -5.85 -0.55 1.58
C ALA A 111 -5.39 -2.01 1.70
N PHE A 112 -4.16 -2.24 2.15
CA PHE A 112 -3.53 -3.53 2.41
C PHE A 112 -2.98 -3.65 3.84
N HIS A 113 -3.51 -2.84 4.77
CA HIS A 113 -3.07 -2.86 6.17
C HIS A 113 -3.18 -4.28 6.76
N SER A 114 -2.14 -4.75 7.44
CA SER A 114 -2.07 -6.10 8.05
C SER A 114 -2.27 -7.26 7.05
N CYS A 115 -1.87 -7.09 5.78
CA CYS A 115 -1.66 -8.21 4.86
C CYS A 115 -0.32 -8.90 5.17
N SER A 116 -0.25 -9.59 6.30
CA SER A 116 1.00 -10.08 6.90
C SER A 116 1.80 -11.07 6.04
N MET A 117 1.16 -11.79 5.11
CA MET A 117 1.84 -12.69 4.17
C MET A 117 2.23 -12.04 2.83
N LEU A 118 1.90 -10.77 2.60
CA LEU A 118 2.20 -10.08 1.34
C LEU A 118 3.71 -9.90 1.20
N LYS A 119 4.32 -10.55 0.20
CA LYS A 119 5.79 -10.60 0.06
C LYS A 119 6.36 -9.47 -0.80
N SER A 120 5.63 -9.11 -1.84
CA SER A 120 6.01 -8.07 -2.80
C SER A 120 4.79 -7.35 -3.33
N VAL A 121 4.99 -6.10 -3.72
CA VAL A 121 3.98 -5.26 -4.36
C VAL A 121 4.63 -4.52 -5.52
N GLU A 122 4.11 -4.74 -6.72
CA GLU A 122 4.45 -3.93 -7.88
C GLU A 122 3.49 -2.73 -7.92
N ILE A 123 4.02 -1.53 -7.68
CA ILE A 123 3.25 -0.29 -7.75
C ILE A 123 3.40 0.28 -9.16
N PRO A 124 2.33 0.41 -9.96
CA PRO A 124 2.46 0.86 -11.34
C PRO A 124 2.75 2.36 -11.43
N ASN A 125 3.42 2.76 -12.52
CA ASN A 125 3.83 4.15 -12.82
C ASN A 125 2.68 5.16 -13.02
N THR A 126 1.44 4.76 -12.78
CA THR A 126 0.25 5.61 -12.76
C THR A 126 -0.14 6.04 -11.36
N VAL A 127 0.31 5.32 -10.32
CA VAL A 127 0.05 5.67 -8.91
C VAL A 127 0.72 6.99 -8.58
N LYS A 128 -0.05 7.90 -7.99
CA LYS A 128 0.39 9.22 -7.52
C LYS A 128 0.38 9.32 -6.00
N TYR A 129 -0.46 8.53 -5.33
CA TYR A 129 -0.69 8.61 -3.88
C TYR A 129 -0.72 7.20 -3.28
N ILE A 130 0.07 7.02 -2.23
CA ILE A 130 0.00 5.88 -1.32
C ILE A 130 -0.57 6.42 -0.01
N GLY A 131 -1.77 5.99 0.36
CA GLY A 131 -2.52 6.51 1.50
C GLY A 131 -1.96 6.11 2.85
N ASP A 132 -2.59 6.64 3.89
CA ASP A 132 -2.15 6.42 5.27
C ASP A 132 -2.35 4.95 5.65
N TRP A 133 -1.38 4.37 6.36
CA TRP A 133 -1.38 2.96 6.79
C TRP A 133 -1.53 1.93 5.65
N ALA A 134 -1.38 2.32 4.38
CA ALA A 134 -1.75 1.50 3.22
C ALA A 134 -1.17 0.08 3.24
N PHE A 135 0.07 -0.08 3.68
CA PHE A 135 0.78 -1.36 3.82
C PHE A 135 1.30 -1.60 5.24
N LYS A 136 0.81 -0.86 6.25
CA LYS A 136 1.27 -1.05 7.64
C LYS A 136 1.07 -2.49 8.09
N PHE A 137 2.05 -3.05 8.80
CA PHE A 137 2.05 -4.44 9.29
C PHE A 137 2.02 -5.51 8.17
N CYS A 138 2.45 -5.20 6.95
CA CYS A 138 2.78 -6.21 5.94
C CYS A 138 4.13 -6.85 6.28
N MET A 139 4.17 -7.68 7.33
CA MET A 139 5.42 -8.19 7.91
C MET A 139 6.26 -9.08 6.98
N SER A 140 5.66 -9.68 5.94
CA SER A 140 6.42 -10.43 4.92
C SER A 140 6.93 -9.56 3.77
N LEU A 141 6.57 -8.28 3.73
CA LEU A 141 6.90 -7.38 2.63
C LEU A 141 8.35 -6.92 2.78
N HIS A 142 9.22 -7.50 1.96
CA HIS A 142 10.66 -7.25 2.00
C HIS A 142 11.17 -6.39 0.82
N SER A 143 10.33 -6.19 -0.20
CA SER A 143 10.66 -5.36 -1.35
C SER A 143 9.42 -4.65 -1.90
N VAL A 144 9.57 -3.35 -2.16
CA VAL A 144 8.59 -2.50 -2.83
C VAL A 144 9.34 -1.60 -3.82
N GLU A 145 8.90 -1.60 -5.07
CA GLU A 145 9.34 -0.61 -6.05
C GLU A 145 8.36 0.57 -6.03
N ILE A 146 8.83 1.74 -5.63
CA ILE A 146 8.04 2.98 -5.69
C ILE A 146 8.38 3.68 -7.01
N PRO A 147 7.41 3.86 -7.94
CA PRO A 147 7.69 4.47 -9.23
C PRO A 147 7.80 6.00 -9.11
N ASN A 148 8.52 6.63 -10.06
CA ASN A 148 8.68 8.09 -10.22
C ASN A 148 7.36 8.88 -10.32
N SER A 149 6.24 8.21 -10.51
CA SER A 149 4.92 8.84 -10.53
C SER A 149 4.39 9.20 -9.15
N VAL A 150 4.80 8.47 -8.10
CA VAL A 150 4.35 8.68 -6.73
C VAL A 150 4.81 10.04 -6.24
N LYS A 151 3.88 10.80 -5.66
CA LYS A 151 4.11 12.15 -5.11
C LYS A 151 4.03 12.16 -3.58
N TYR A 152 3.20 11.30 -3.01
CA TYR A 152 2.91 11.25 -1.57
C TYR A 152 2.99 9.81 -1.06
N ILE A 153 3.73 9.63 0.04
CA ILE A 153 3.77 8.41 0.85
C ILE A 153 3.15 8.79 2.19
N GLY A 154 1.96 8.26 2.47
CA GLY A 154 1.11 8.64 3.59
C GLY A 154 1.65 8.22 4.97
N HIS A 155 0.95 8.70 6.00
CA HIS A 155 1.29 8.48 7.39
C HIS A 155 1.35 6.97 7.66
N SER A 156 2.46 6.49 8.23
CA SER A 156 2.68 5.06 8.50
C SER A 156 2.47 4.12 7.30
N ALA A 157 2.57 4.59 6.05
CA ALA A 157 2.19 3.82 4.86
C ALA A 157 2.88 2.44 4.78
N PHE A 158 4.14 2.34 5.19
CA PHE A 158 4.93 1.10 5.23
C PHE A 158 5.44 0.77 6.63
N ALA A 159 4.83 1.32 7.69
CA ALA A 159 5.28 1.07 9.05
C ALA A 159 5.21 -0.43 9.41
N SER A 160 6.22 -0.92 10.12
CA SER A 160 6.34 -2.31 10.57
C SER A 160 6.31 -3.33 9.41
N CYS A 161 6.93 -2.99 8.29
CA CYS A 161 7.24 -3.90 7.18
C CYS A 161 8.70 -4.36 7.27
N ASN A 162 9.01 -5.57 6.78
CA ASN A 162 10.39 -6.09 6.76
C ASN A 162 11.21 -5.58 5.56
N LEU A 163 11.01 -4.33 5.14
CA LEU A 163 11.78 -3.71 4.06
C LEU A 163 13.23 -3.53 4.50
N THR A 164 14.17 -4.08 3.72
CA THR A 164 15.63 -3.97 4.00
C THR A 164 16.31 -2.85 3.20
N SER A 165 15.72 -2.48 2.07
CA SER A 165 16.17 -1.35 1.24
C SER A 165 14.96 -0.65 0.62
N ILE A 166 15.10 0.66 0.40
CA ILE A 166 14.11 1.44 -0.33
C ILE A 166 14.81 2.55 -1.10
N ALA A 167 14.51 2.66 -2.40
CA ALA A 167 14.87 3.80 -3.21
C ALA A 167 13.68 4.75 -3.27
N ILE A 168 13.83 5.96 -2.75
CA ILE A 168 12.80 7.00 -2.89
C ILE A 168 13.01 7.65 -4.27
N PRO A 169 12.04 7.57 -5.20
CA PRO A 169 12.22 8.09 -6.53
C PRO A 169 12.07 9.62 -6.57
N ASN A 170 12.69 10.29 -7.56
CA ASN A 170 12.62 11.75 -7.81
C ASN A 170 11.19 12.31 -7.95
N GLY A 171 10.22 11.41 -8.15
CA GLY A 171 8.81 11.72 -8.12
C GLY A 171 8.32 12.26 -6.77
N VAL A 172 8.80 11.68 -5.67
CA VAL A 172 8.27 11.83 -4.32
C VAL A 172 8.54 13.25 -3.80
N LYS A 173 7.50 13.84 -3.22
CA LYS A 173 7.52 15.18 -2.64
C LYS A 173 7.30 15.16 -1.13
N TYR A 174 6.51 14.21 -0.64
CA TYR A 174 6.11 14.12 0.77
C TYR A 174 6.26 12.68 1.25
N ILE A 175 7.01 12.52 2.34
CA ILE A 175 7.10 11.31 3.14
C ILE A 175 6.49 11.70 4.49
N GLU A 176 5.34 11.17 4.85
CA GLU A 176 4.61 11.59 6.05
C GLU A 176 5.11 10.90 7.32
N ASP A 177 4.55 11.31 8.46
CA ASP A 177 4.93 10.81 9.78
C ASP A 177 4.88 9.27 9.85
N PHE A 178 5.90 8.66 10.46
CA PHE A 178 6.04 7.21 10.62
C PHE A 178 6.04 6.37 9.33
N ALA A 179 6.16 6.96 8.13
CA ALA A 179 5.99 6.26 6.84
C ALA A 179 6.74 4.92 6.73
N PHE A 180 7.95 4.82 7.28
CA PHE A 180 8.81 3.63 7.32
C PHE A 180 9.26 3.28 8.75
N HIS A 181 8.46 3.64 9.76
CA HIS A 181 8.71 3.32 11.16
C HIS A 181 8.80 1.80 11.38
N ASP A 182 9.73 1.32 12.21
CA ASP A 182 9.94 -0.09 12.52
C ASP A 182 10.17 -0.98 11.27
N CYS A 183 10.79 -0.42 10.23
CA CYS A 183 11.33 -1.19 9.10
C CYS A 183 12.73 -1.76 9.41
N MET A 184 13.27 -2.58 8.51
CA MET A 184 14.63 -3.15 8.61
C MET A 184 15.63 -2.47 7.67
N LEU A 185 15.41 -1.19 7.36
CA LEU A 185 16.21 -0.45 6.37
C LEU A 185 17.64 -0.26 6.85
N GLU A 186 18.62 -0.71 6.05
CA GLU A 186 20.05 -0.49 6.31
C GLU A 186 20.56 0.78 5.62
N SER A 187 19.96 1.13 4.48
CA SER A 187 20.28 2.35 3.72
C SER A 187 19.06 2.93 3.04
N ILE A 188 19.08 4.25 2.87
CA ILE A 188 17.98 5.02 2.27
C ILE A 188 18.59 6.10 1.39
N THR A 189 18.12 6.17 0.13
CA THR A 189 18.42 7.31 -0.75
C THR A 189 17.22 8.24 -0.81
N ILE A 190 17.41 9.50 -0.45
CA ILE A 190 16.42 10.57 -0.45
C ILE A 190 16.80 11.57 -1.55
N PRO A 191 15.99 11.70 -2.61
CA PRO A 191 16.28 12.64 -3.68
C PRO A 191 16.06 14.08 -3.22
N ASP A 192 16.76 15.02 -3.85
CA ASP A 192 16.64 16.47 -3.60
C ASP A 192 15.22 17.02 -3.92
N SER A 193 14.40 16.18 -4.54
CA SER A 193 13.03 16.42 -4.94
C SER A 193 12.05 16.44 -3.77
N VAL A 194 12.42 15.84 -2.64
CA VAL A 194 11.62 15.72 -1.41
C VAL A 194 11.50 17.09 -0.73
N LYS A 195 10.28 17.47 -0.37
CA LYS A 195 9.96 18.76 0.25
C LYS A 195 9.62 18.64 1.74
N HIS A 196 9.21 17.45 2.18
CA HIS A 196 8.81 17.18 3.54
C HIS A 196 9.13 15.74 3.91
N ILE A 197 9.73 15.58 5.09
CA ILE A 197 9.87 14.31 5.79
C ILE A 197 9.19 14.48 7.14
N GLY A 198 8.20 13.63 7.39
CA GLY A 198 7.40 13.64 8.60
C GLY A 198 8.19 13.15 9.80
N LYS A 199 7.69 13.50 10.97
CA LYS A 199 8.25 13.06 12.24
C LYS A 199 8.19 11.54 12.32
N PHE A 200 9.24 10.98 12.85
CA PHE A 200 9.42 9.57 13.07
C PHE A 200 9.37 8.68 11.83
N ALA A 201 9.43 9.24 10.61
CA ALA A 201 9.29 8.53 9.35
C ALA A 201 10.24 7.33 9.21
N PHE A 202 11.40 7.36 9.86
CA PHE A 202 12.46 6.35 9.82
C PHE A 202 12.96 6.00 11.22
N THR A 203 12.08 6.02 12.23
CA THR A 203 12.38 5.51 13.58
C THR A 203 12.30 3.99 13.65
N GLY A 204 12.92 3.40 14.68
CA GLY A 204 12.92 1.94 14.86
C GLY A 204 13.93 1.21 13.98
N LEU A 205 14.71 1.96 13.18
CA LEU A 205 15.86 1.43 12.45
C LEU A 205 17.04 1.24 13.42
N LEU A 206 17.77 0.12 13.31
CA LEU A 206 18.89 -0.20 14.20
C LEU A 206 20.11 0.71 13.96
N SER A 207 20.48 0.85 12.67
CA SER A 207 21.49 1.76 12.12
C SER A 207 21.08 2.05 10.68
N VAL A 208 21.22 3.29 10.21
CA VAL A 208 20.84 3.63 8.83
C VAL A 208 21.83 4.59 8.19
N ASN A 209 22.26 4.27 6.97
CA ASN A 209 22.98 5.21 6.12
C ASN A 209 21.98 5.96 5.23
N ILE A 210 22.00 7.29 5.28
CA ILE A 210 21.15 8.15 4.47
C ILE A 210 21.99 8.85 3.41
N THR A 211 21.69 8.61 2.15
CA THR A 211 22.20 9.44 1.05
C THR A 211 21.14 10.48 0.69
N PHE A 212 21.47 11.76 0.83
CA PHE A 212 20.64 12.85 0.33
C PHE A 212 21.24 13.42 -0.96
N GLU A 213 20.49 13.33 -2.07
CA GLU A 213 21.01 13.76 -3.39
C GLU A 213 21.03 15.29 -3.59
N GLY A 214 20.75 16.06 -2.53
CA GLY A 214 20.79 17.52 -2.53
C GLY A 214 21.93 18.09 -1.69
N THR A 215 21.89 19.40 -1.47
CA THR A 215 22.87 20.14 -0.67
C THR A 215 22.53 20.11 0.82
N LEU A 216 23.50 20.36 1.68
CA LEU A 216 23.34 20.56 3.13
C LEU A 216 22.25 21.60 3.44
N ALA A 217 22.19 22.69 2.66
CA ALA A 217 21.17 23.71 2.82
C ALA A 217 19.75 23.21 2.52
N LYS A 218 19.57 22.39 1.47
CA LYS A 218 18.29 21.76 1.15
C LYS A 218 17.91 20.73 2.21
N TRP A 219 18.88 19.94 2.67
CA TRP A 219 18.67 18.98 3.74
C TRP A 219 18.16 19.67 5.00
N ALA A 220 18.88 20.67 5.51
CA ALA A 220 18.52 21.44 6.70
C ALA A 220 17.12 22.08 6.59
N ALA A 221 16.64 22.38 5.39
CA ALA A 221 15.29 22.91 5.17
C ALA A 221 14.18 21.88 5.41
N ILE A 222 14.46 20.59 5.15
CA ILE A 222 13.48 19.49 5.28
C ILE A 222 13.66 18.66 6.55
N SER A 223 14.82 18.75 7.22
CA SER A 223 15.19 17.97 8.41
C SER A 223 15.18 18.78 9.73
N LYS A 224 14.49 19.93 9.77
CA LYS A 224 14.64 20.98 10.81
C LYS A 224 14.57 20.54 12.28
N ASP A 225 13.88 19.46 12.62
CA ASP A 225 13.80 18.94 13.99
C ASP A 225 14.46 17.57 14.18
N GLU A 226 15.06 17.01 13.13
CA GLU A 226 15.63 15.64 13.08
C GLU A 226 14.67 14.53 13.54
N LYS A 227 13.39 14.84 13.80
CA LYS A 227 12.47 13.88 14.42
C LYS A 227 12.14 12.71 13.52
N PHE A 228 12.39 12.83 12.22
CA PHE A 228 12.19 11.74 11.27
C PHE A 228 13.03 10.49 11.60
N ILE A 229 14.16 10.64 12.31
CA ILE A 229 15.04 9.56 12.77
C ILE A 229 15.20 9.53 14.30
N ASP A 230 14.20 10.00 15.05
CA ASP A 230 14.27 9.98 16.52
C ASP A 230 14.52 8.55 17.05
N GLY A 231 15.36 8.41 18.07
CA GLY A 231 15.74 7.10 18.62
C GLY A 231 16.64 6.22 17.71
N VAL A 232 17.00 6.65 16.50
CA VAL A 232 18.06 6.00 15.71
C VAL A 232 19.40 6.30 16.38
N LYS A 233 20.16 5.23 16.70
CA LYS A 233 21.40 5.35 17.47
C LYS A 233 22.54 5.95 16.67
N GLU A 234 22.72 5.48 15.44
CA GLU A 234 23.82 5.87 14.56
C GLU A 234 23.27 6.17 13.17
N TYR A 235 23.63 7.33 12.63
CA TYR A 235 23.32 7.67 11.26
C TYR A 235 24.39 8.58 10.64
N VAL A 236 24.58 8.42 9.34
CA VAL A 236 25.38 9.31 8.50
C VAL A 236 24.49 9.79 7.36
N ILE A 237 24.53 11.10 7.11
CA ILE A 237 23.85 11.73 5.98
C ILE A 237 24.90 12.22 5.00
N HIS A 238 24.94 11.62 3.81
CA HIS A 238 25.79 12.09 2.72
C HIS A 238 25.04 13.11 1.87
N CYS A 239 25.51 14.36 1.81
CA CYS A 239 25.03 15.37 0.87
C CYS A 239 26.09 15.63 -0.21
N VAL A 240 25.69 16.23 -1.33
CA VAL A 240 26.60 16.49 -2.46
C VAL A 240 27.72 17.50 -2.15
N ASP A 241 27.54 18.30 -1.10
CA ASP A 241 28.45 19.37 -0.64
C ASP A 241 28.96 19.15 0.79
N GLY A 242 28.83 17.93 1.33
CA GLY A 242 29.42 17.54 2.61
C GLY A 242 28.56 16.53 3.40
N ASP A 243 29.18 15.89 4.39
CA ASP A 243 28.51 14.89 5.22
C ASP A 243 28.05 15.49 6.57
N ILE A 244 26.96 14.94 7.11
CA ILE A 244 26.53 15.16 8.50
C ILE A 244 26.60 13.79 9.19
N ALA A 245 27.45 13.66 10.21
CA ALA A 245 27.57 12.45 11.01
C ALA A 245 27.16 12.72 12.45
N LYS A 246 26.33 11.83 13.01
CA LYS A 246 25.99 11.82 14.44
C LYS A 246 26.18 10.40 14.97
N ALA A 247 27.09 10.28 15.94
CA ALA A 247 27.36 9.07 16.71
C ALA A 247 26.74 9.20 18.11
#